data_AF-A0A940B5V1-F1
#
_entry.id   AF-A0A940B5V1-F1
#
_cell.length_a   1.000
_cell.length_b   1.000
_cell.length_c   1.000
_cell.angle_alpha   90.00
_cell.angle_beta   90.00
_cell.angle_gamma   90.00
#
_symmetry.space_group_name_H-M   'P 1'
#
loop_
_entity.id
_entity.type
_entity.pdbx_description
1 polymer ?
#
loop_
_entity_poly.entity_id
_entity_poly.type
_entity_poly.pdbx_seq_one_letter_code
_entity_poly.pdbx_strand_id
1 'polypeptide(L)'
;MNKSLSSLTLHLSAIIFLCCLTVSAAAQITRYEVTHEGRKVNTPGSESGPIRIGDTLYYSSLQEVSESGGYIDFGITIMRVFKSHVSENGKLSNGEPETFGINHPSRHTGNVAFDLRNGIIYFTRCRMDNGDAYQNEIYYVKSKDGKWSKPQRMGGNVNMKGYNSTHPTVGYISDSVSILYFVSDRPGGLGGMDIWYVTIDKKGIGLPTNLGIPVNSQDDEITPFYDQSEGVMYFSSNRPGGSGKHDIYSSSGARNSWRKPSRLPEPINSVEDDLYFTLNCTSSEYDVQNTNHNSGYFTSNRSDSYFIHDTSCCHDIYRWDYVVIDTTPVSSKPAVAENKPAEDTCPCKQARRLLPIKLFFHNDEPNPRCQDTTTSLTYFQTYNSYMFMRKTYRERQNEIADSTERDMSLAMLESFFGEVQYNSEKFEHFIHLLAQDILNGRHVVLTVGGYASPLHNSAYNVNLSKRRIATIVNQLKEYNGGMIRRVMEQPGSGTLEIKRTPFGSSTAPKDVSSSAKDQLHSVYSVDAARERRIEILGYDYR
;
A
#
# COMPACT_ATOMS: atom_id res chain seq x y z
N MET A 1 -38.41 32.50 -77.11
CA MET A 1 -38.25 31.25 -77.87
C MET A 1 -36.94 30.59 -77.46
N ASN A 2 -37.03 29.32 -77.02
CA ASN A 2 -36.01 28.24 -77.02
C ASN A 2 -34.62 28.49 -76.39
N LYS A 3 -34.30 27.79 -75.28
CA LYS A 3 -33.54 26.51 -75.18
C LYS A 3 -32.04 26.70 -75.54
N SER A 4 -31.04 26.33 -74.73
CA SER A 4 -30.84 25.06 -74.04
C SER A 4 -29.87 25.12 -72.82
N LEU A 5 -30.04 24.13 -71.94
CA LEU A 5 -29.09 23.50 -70.98
C LEU A 5 -27.62 23.44 -71.47
N SER A 6 -26.53 23.32 -70.66
CA SER A 6 -26.29 22.99 -69.24
C SER A 6 -24.76 23.04 -68.94
N SER A 7 -24.38 23.14 -67.65
CA SER A 7 -23.14 22.61 -67.01
C SER A 7 -21.86 23.45 -67.20
N LEU A 8 -21.01 23.79 -66.23
CA LEU A 8 -20.76 23.39 -64.83
C LEU A 8 -19.88 24.50 -64.17
N THR A 9 -19.67 24.40 -62.85
CA THR A 9 -18.74 25.13 -61.95
C THR A 9 -19.27 26.35 -61.21
N LEU A 10 -19.89 26.11 -60.05
CA LEU A 10 -19.93 27.06 -58.95
C LEU A 10 -19.88 26.29 -57.62
N HIS A 11 -18.72 26.27 -56.96
CA HIS A 11 -18.56 25.94 -55.54
C HIS A 11 -17.30 26.68 -55.04
N LEU A 12 -17.48 27.74 -54.26
CA LEU A 12 -16.82 27.83 -52.96
C LEU A 12 -17.49 28.88 -52.09
N SER A 13 -17.82 28.40 -50.91
CA SER A 13 -18.78 28.87 -49.94
C SER A 13 -18.25 30.04 -49.12
N ALA A 14 -19.18 30.92 -48.75
CA ALA A 14 -19.09 31.74 -47.56
C ALA A 14 -18.79 30.88 -46.32
N ILE A 15 -17.83 31.31 -45.50
CA ILE A 15 -17.79 31.31 -44.03
C ILE A 15 -16.59 32.22 -43.68
N ILE A 16 -16.87 33.51 -43.57
CA ILE A 16 -16.03 34.51 -42.90
C ILE A 16 -16.92 35.05 -41.78
N PHE A 17 -16.37 35.23 -40.58
CA PHE A 17 -17.02 35.62 -39.31
C PHE A 17 -17.58 34.49 -38.43
N LEU A 18 -16.70 33.69 -37.81
CA LEU A 18 -16.77 33.33 -36.37
C LEU A 18 -15.56 32.47 -35.96
N CYS A 19 -14.39 33.07 -35.66
CA CYS A 19 -13.34 32.34 -34.94
C CYS A 19 -12.30 33.30 -34.36
N CYS A 20 -12.61 33.96 -33.24
CA CYS A 20 -11.60 34.65 -32.43
C CYS A 20 -12.10 34.90 -31.00
N LEU A 21 -12.48 33.82 -30.30
CA LEU A 21 -12.61 33.78 -28.84
C LEU A 21 -12.30 32.35 -28.37
N THR A 22 -11.05 31.92 -28.51
CA THR A 22 -10.52 30.81 -27.71
C THR A 22 -9.90 31.42 -26.47
N VAL A 23 -10.66 31.47 -25.38
CA VAL A 23 -10.08 31.56 -24.05
C VAL A 23 -9.26 30.29 -23.89
N SER A 24 -7.94 30.41 -23.95
CA SER A 24 -7.03 29.33 -23.56
C SER A 24 -7.25 29.10 -22.06
N ALA A 25 -8.11 28.14 -21.71
CA ALA A 25 -8.13 27.62 -20.35
C ALA A 25 -6.76 26.99 -20.11
N ALA A 26 -5.95 27.60 -19.23
CA ALA A 26 -4.71 26.99 -18.79
C ALA A 26 -5.05 25.59 -18.23
N ALA A 27 -4.41 24.55 -18.77
CA ALA A 27 -4.58 23.20 -18.25
C ALA A 27 -3.95 23.17 -16.85
N GLN A 28 -4.78 23.23 -15.81
CA GLN A 28 -4.36 22.96 -14.45
C GLN A 28 -4.03 21.48 -14.33
N ILE A 29 -2.82 21.16 -13.91
CA ILE A 29 -2.44 19.77 -13.61
C ILE A 29 -2.80 19.53 -12.15
N THR A 30 -3.71 18.60 -11.91
CA THR A 30 -4.10 18.18 -10.56
C THR A 30 -3.52 16.80 -10.25
N ARG A 31 -2.94 16.61 -9.06
CA ARG A 31 -2.47 15.30 -8.60
C ARG A 31 -2.67 15.10 -7.11
N TYR A 32 -2.73 13.84 -6.70
CA TYR A 32 -2.58 13.47 -5.29
C TYR A 32 -1.10 13.48 -4.91
N GLU A 33 -0.80 14.04 -3.75
CA GLU A 33 0.46 13.87 -3.05
C GLU A 33 0.20 13.05 -1.78
N VAL A 34 1.09 12.11 -1.47
CA VAL A 34 0.98 11.24 -0.30
C VAL A 34 2.19 11.46 0.59
N THR A 35 1.92 11.65 1.88
CA THR A 35 2.95 11.84 2.92
C THR A 35 2.78 10.77 3.99
N HIS A 36 3.86 10.04 4.29
CA HIS A 36 3.92 9.14 5.44
C HIS A 36 3.90 9.95 6.74
N GLU A 37 2.94 9.68 7.62
CA GLU A 37 2.92 10.34 8.92
C GLU A 37 3.97 9.71 9.86
N GLY A 38 4.59 10.55 10.69
CA GLY A 38 5.73 10.11 11.49
C GLY A 38 5.36 9.22 12.70
N ARG A 39 6.39 8.87 13.48
CA ARG A 39 6.33 8.09 14.75
C ARG A 39 5.40 8.64 15.84
N LYS A 40 4.80 9.80 15.63
CA LYS A 40 3.84 10.39 16.58
C LYS A 40 2.50 9.67 16.58
N VAL A 41 2.12 9.12 15.43
CA VAL A 41 0.87 8.37 15.26
C VAL A 41 1.11 6.96 14.74
N ASN A 42 2.22 6.72 14.03
CA ASN A 42 2.57 5.40 13.51
C ASN A 42 3.52 4.65 14.43
N THR A 43 3.21 3.39 14.70
CA THR A 43 3.99 2.50 15.56
C THR A 43 4.55 1.34 14.73
N PRO A 44 5.39 0.46 15.28
CA PRO A 44 5.73 -0.78 14.59
C PRO A 44 4.51 -1.73 14.39
N GLY A 45 3.45 -1.58 15.19
CA GLY A 45 2.19 -2.31 15.02
C GLY A 45 1.26 -1.59 14.03
N SER A 46 0.18 -2.25 13.61
CA SER A 46 -0.73 -1.65 12.64
C SER A 46 -1.57 -0.53 13.25
N GLU A 47 -1.65 0.57 12.52
CA GLU A 47 -2.67 1.60 12.65
C GLU A 47 -3.86 1.35 11.70
N SER A 48 -5.06 1.82 12.08
CA SER A 48 -6.26 1.67 11.25
C SER A 48 -7.29 2.77 11.48
N GLY A 49 -8.15 3.02 10.48
CA GLY A 49 -9.29 3.93 10.57
C GLY A 49 -8.98 5.37 10.98
N PRO A 50 -7.98 6.05 10.37
CA PRO A 50 -7.72 7.46 10.64
C PRO A 50 -8.87 8.33 10.15
N ILE A 51 -9.41 9.18 11.02
CA ILE A 51 -10.42 10.18 10.68
C ILE A 51 -10.15 11.47 11.43
N ARG A 52 -10.06 12.57 10.68
CA ARG A 52 -9.84 13.90 11.25
C ARG A 52 -11.15 14.67 11.37
N ILE A 53 -11.41 15.16 12.59
CA ILE A 53 -12.53 16.04 12.91
C ILE A 53 -11.95 17.30 13.55
N GLY A 54 -12.07 18.43 12.86
CA GLY A 54 -11.48 19.70 13.27
C GLY A 54 -9.95 19.61 13.42
N ASP A 55 -9.47 19.89 14.62
CA ASP A 55 -8.05 19.84 15.01
C ASP A 55 -7.63 18.48 15.59
N THR A 56 -8.47 17.45 15.50
CA THR A 56 -8.19 16.15 16.14
C THR A 56 -8.26 15.02 15.12
N LEU A 57 -7.17 14.25 15.01
CA LEU A 57 -7.10 12.99 14.28
C LEU A 57 -7.39 11.84 15.24
N TYR A 58 -8.43 11.06 14.97
CA TYR A 58 -8.72 9.80 15.67
C TYR A 58 -8.25 8.63 14.81
N TYR A 59 -7.71 7.60 15.44
CA TYR A 59 -7.24 6.40 14.75
C TYR A 59 -7.16 5.23 15.74
N SER A 60 -7.05 4.01 15.23
CA SER A 60 -6.79 2.82 16.04
C SER A 60 -5.32 2.45 15.90
N SER A 61 -4.68 1.95 16.96
CA SER A 61 -3.28 1.50 16.94
C SER A 61 -3.12 0.23 17.78
N LEU A 62 -2.42 -0.77 17.21
CA LEU A 62 -2.09 -2.03 17.86
C LEU A 62 -0.80 -1.86 18.67
N GLN A 63 -0.94 -1.74 19.99
CA GLN A 63 0.20 -1.52 20.90
C GLN A 63 0.30 -2.62 21.96
N GLU A 64 1.51 -2.89 22.43
CA GLU A 64 1.75 -3.76 23.59
C GLU A 64 1.11 -3.19 24.85
N VAL A 65 0.55 -4.05 25.69
CA VAL A 65 0.07 -3.67 27.03
C VAL A 65 1.26 -3.74 27.99
N SER A 66 1.80 -2.59 28.40
CA SER A 66 2.70 -2.55 29.55
C SER A 66 1.87 -2.58 30.84
N GLU A 67 1.83 -3.71 31.54
CA GLU A 67 1.48 -3.67 32.96
C GLU A 67 2.68 -3.16 33.76
N SER A 68 2.42 -2.17 34.61
CA SER A 68 3.35 -1.65 35.59
C SER A 68 3.76 -2.76 36.56
N GLY A 69 4.93 -3.38 36.37
CA GLY A 69 5.42 -4.36 37.33
C GLY A 69 6.46 -5.35 36.83
N GLY A 70 7.56 -4.88 36.23
CA GLY A 70 8.87 -5.54 36.27
C GLY A 70 8.94 -7.07 36.14
N TYR A 71 8.35 -7.66 35.11
CA TYR A 71 8.79 -8.92 34.48
C TYR A 71 8.35 -8.85 33.01
N ILE A 72 9.29 -8.98 32.07
CA ILE A 72 9.00 -8.99 30.63
C ILE A 72 8.45 -10.38 30.31
N ASP A 73 7.12 -10.51 30.35
CA ASP A 73 6.36 -11.60 29.74
C ASP A 73 5.95 -11.17 28.34
N PHE A 74 5.84 -12.09 27.37
CA PHE A 74 5.53 -11.77 25.96
C PHE A 74 4.14 -11.10 25.88
N GLY A 75 4.16 -9.77 25.82
CA GLY A 75 3.05 -8.88 26.16
C GLY A 75 1.88 -8.98 25.17
N ILE A 76 0.68 -9.12 25.70
CA ILE A 76 -0.57 -9.06 24.94
C ILE A 76 -0.61 -7.75 24.16
N THR A 77 -0.66 -7.79 22.83
CA THR A 77 -0.91 -6.62 21.97
C THR A 77 -2.40 -6.37 21.86
N ILE A 78 -2.86 -5.14 22.02
CA ILE A 78 -4.28 -4.78 21.93
C ILE A 78 -4.51 -3.51 21.12
N MET A 79 -5.29 -3.64 20.05
CA MET A 79 -5.85 -2.52 19.30
C MET A 79 -6.70 -1.62 20.22
N ARG A 80 -6.34 -0.33 20.27
CA ARG A 80 -7.08 0.72 20.97
C ARG A 80 -7.24 1.93 20.08
N VAL A 81 -8.23 2.77 20.39
CA VAL A 81 -8.45 4.05 19.71
C VAL A 81 -7.66 5.15 20.43
N PHE A 82 -6.94 5.93 19.64
CA PHE A 82 -6.14 7.08 20.04
C PHE A 82 -6.66 8.34 19.35
N LYS A 83 -6.20 9.48 19.86
CA LYS A 83 -6.38 10.80 19.28
C LYS A 83 -5.03 11.53 19.24
N SER A 84 -4.84 12.36 18.22
CA SER A 84 -3.70 13.26 18.08
C SER A 84 -4.17 14.63 17.66
N HIS A 85 -3.61 15.68 18.25
CA HIS A 85 -3.91 17.06 17.88
C HIS A 85 -3.16 17.43 16.59
N VAL A 86 -3.89 17.97 15.63
CA VAL A 86 -3.41 18.51 14.36
C VAL A 86 -3.29 20.03 14.49
N SER A 87 -2.07 20.52 14.54
CA SER A 87 -1.81 21.97 14.56
C SER A 87 -2.20 22.64 13.23
N GLU A 88 -2.27 23.98 13.22
CA GLU A 88 -2.63 24.78 12.04
C GLU A 88 -1.75 24.50 10.81
N ASN A 89 -0.48 24.13 11.01
CA ASN A 89 0.44 23.77 9.93
C ASN A 89 0.42 22.27 9.56
N GLY A 90 -0.60 21.53 10.02
CA GLY A 90 -0.78 20.11 9.72
C GLY A 90 0.08 19.16 10.55
N LYS A 91 0.90 19.63 11.49
CA LYS A 91 1.71 18.74 12.32
C LYS A 91 0.89 18.07 13.42
N LEU A 92 1.05 16.76 13.53
CA LEU A 92 0.46 15.92 14.57
C LEU A 92 1.21 16.03 15.91
N SER A 93 0.49 15.86 17.02
CA SER A 93 1.05 15.60 18.36
C SER A 93 1.26 14.09 18.56
N ASN A 94 1.86 13.69 19.68
CA ASN A 94 1.86 12.28 20.07
C ASN A 94 0.42 11.80 20.26
N GLY A 95 0.17 10.54 19.90
CA GLY A 95 -1.09 9.86 20.16
C GLY A 95 -1.37 9.70 21.65
N GLU A 96 -2.59 10.02 22.05
CA GLU A 96 -3.12 9.79 23.40
C GLU A 96 -4.38 8.94 23.31
N PRO A 97 -4.70 8.09 24.30
CA PRO A 97 -5.97 7.36 24.30
C PRO A 97 -7.17 8.29 24.15
N GLU A 98 -8.20 7.82 23.45
CA GLU A 98 -9.47 8.53 23.36
C GLU A 98 -10.13 8.76 24.73
N THR A 99 -11.02 9.76 24.81
CA THR A 99 -11.66 10.22 26.07
C THR A 99 -13.18 9.96 26.12
N PHE A 100 -13.70 9.16 25.20
CA PHE A 100 -15.09 8.70 25.13
C PHE A 100 -15.35 7.45 25.99
N GLY A 101 -14.30 6.75 26.41
CA GLY A 101 -14.41 5.55 27.25
C GLY A 101 -14.79 4.30 26.46
N ILE A 102 -14.33 4.20 25.21
CA ILE A 102 -14.60 3.06 24.33
C ILE A 102 -13.46 2.04 24.33
N ASN A 103 -12.26 2.38 24.77
CA ASN A 103 -11.19 1.41 24.91
C ASN A 103 -11.50 0.35 25.98
N HIS A 104 -11.35 -0.93 25.62
CA HIS A 104 -11.50 -2.03 26.56
C HIS A 104 -10.12 -2.49 27.03
N PRO A 105 -9.95 -2.88 28.31
CA PRO A 105 -8.63 -3.30 28.82
C PRO A 105 -8.09 -4.57 28.14
N SER A 106 -8.97 -5.52 27.78
CA SER A 106 -8.60 -6.84 27.25
C SER A 106 -9.23 -7.21 25.90
N ARG A 107 -9.91 -6.28 25.22
CA ARG A 107 -10.53 -6.55 23.90
C ARG A 107 -10.13 -5.48 22.90
N HIS A 108 -9.77 -5.91 21.70
CA HIS A 108 -9.52 -5.01 20.57
C HIS A 108 -10.73 -4.10 20.35
N THR A 109 -10.48 -2.79 20.37
CA THR A 109 -11.44 -1.75 20.01
C THR A 109 -10.83 -0.89 18.90
N GLY A 110 -11.56 -0.67 17.81
CA GLY A 110 -11.10 0.16 16.70
C GLY A 110 -12.23 0.57 15.75
N ASN A 111 -11.86 1.14 14.61
CA ASN A 111 -12.76 1.47 13.50
C ASN A 111 -13.94 2.35 13.94
N VAL A 112 -13.65 3.59 14.30
CA VAL A 112 -14.64 4.56 14.80
C VAL A 112 -15.38 5.27 13.67
N ALA A 113 -16.67 5.51 13.87
CA ALA A 113 -17.49 6.35 13.01
C ALA A 113 -18.31 7.32 13.85
N PHE A 114 -18.33 8.58 13.43
CA PHE A 114 -18.93 9.66 14.19
C PHE A 114 -20.26 10.07 13.55
N ASP A 115 -21.35 9.93 14.29
CA ASP A 115 -22.63 10.60 14.05
C ASP A 115 -22.70 11.80 15.00
N LEU A 116 -21.90 12.84 14.71
CA LEU A 116 -21.82 14.01 15.59
C LEU A 116 -23.16 14.73 15.69
N ARG A 117 -23.98 14.67 14.63
CA ARG A 117 -25.31 15.26 14.58
C ARG A 117 -26.22 14.73 15.68
N ASN A 118 -26.19 13.41 15.90
CA ASN A 118 -26.99 12.76 16.95
C ASN A 118 -26.21 12.52 18.24
N GLY A 119 -24.96 12.97 18.31
CA GLY A 119 -24.06 12.74 19.43
C GLY A 119 -23.78 11.25 19.65
N ILE A 120 -23.56 10.47 18.58
CA ILE A 120 -23.29 9.03 18.66
C ILE A 120 -21.92 8.72 18.06
N ILE A 121 -21.18 7.82 18.70
CA ILE A 121 -19.96 7.22 18.12
C ILE A 121 -20.21 5.73 18.00
N TYR A 122 -20.08 5.21 16.78
CA TYR A 122 -20.07 3.77 16.50
C TYR A 122 -18.63 3.29 16.43
N PHE A 123 -18.38 2.05 16.83
CA PHE A 123 -17.05 1.45 16.76
C PHE A 123 -17.12 -0.07 16.74
N THR A 124 -16.04 -0.71 16.28
CA THR A 124 -15.91 -2.17 16.26
C THR A 124 -15.20 -2.64 17.52
N ARG A 125 -15.66 -3.75 18.09
CA ARG A 125 -14.98 -4.46 19.17
C ARG A 125 -15.00 -5.96 18.94
N CYS A 126 -13.85 -6.62 19.10
CA CYS A 126 -13.75 -8.07 19.03
C CYS A 126 -14.37 -8.72 20.27
N ARG A 127 -15.29 -9.65 20.07
CA ARG A 127 -15.72 -10.63 21.07
C ARG A 127 -14.82 -11.85 20.96
N MET A 128 -14.21 -12.23 22.08
CA MET A 128 -13.52 -13.51 22.24
C MET A 128 -14.50 -14.48 22.87
N ASP A 129 -14.90 -15.53 22.15
CA ASP A 129 -15.66 -16.64 22.73
C ASP A 129 -14.71 -17.80 23.02
N ASN A 130 -14.54 -18.13 24.32
CA ASN A 130 -13.93 -19.34 24.89
C ASN A 130 -13.06 -20.21 23.94
N GLY A 131 -12.03 -19.63 23.33
CA GLY A 131 -10.94 -20.36 22.68
C GLY A 131 -10.85 -20.31 21.16
N ASP A 132 -11.95 -20.19 20.38
CA ASP A 132 -11.87 -20.60 18.96
C ASP A 132 -12.47 -19.66 17.90
N ALA A 133 -13.04 -18.49 18.24
CA ALA A 133 -13.41 -17.50 17.22
C ALA A 133 -13.38 -16.03 17.71
N TYR A 134 -12.64 -15.19 16.98
CA TYR A 134 -12.75 -13.73 17.07
C TYR A 134 -13.96 -13.27 16.27
N GLN A 135 -15.00 -12.78 16.93
CA GLN A 135 -16.16 -12.19 16.25
C GLN A 135 -16.16 -10.67 16.42
N ASN A 136 -16.10 -9.94 15.31
CA ASN A 136 -16.26 -8.48 15.32
C ASN A 136 -17.71 -8.09 15.52
N GLU A 137 -17.98 -7.17 16.43
CA GLU A 137 -19.30 -6.60 16.67
C GLU A 137 -19.25 -5.07 16.74
N ILE A 138 -20.32 -4.42 16.28
CA ILE A 138 -20.46 -2.98 16.34
C ILE A 138 -21.12 -2.58 17.67
N TYR A 139 -20.49 -1.64 18.36
CA TYR A 139 -20.97 -0.99 19.56
C TYR A 139 -21.18 0.51 19.29
N TYR A 140 -21.86 1.17 20.20
CA TYR A 140 -21.99 2.63 20.18
C TYR A 140 -21.95 3.23 21.59
N VAL A 141 -21.60 4.52 21.65
CA VAL A 141 -21.79 5.39 22.81
C VAL A 141 -22.59 6.61 22.40
N LYS A 142 -23.36 7.17 23.32
CA LYS A 142 -24.15 8.39 23.13
C LYS A 142 -23.63 9.50 24.03
N SER A 143 -23.55 10.72 23.52
CA SER A 143 -23.28 11.91 24.28
C SER A 143 -24.58 12.47 24.86
N LYS A 144 -24.54 12.83 26.14
CA LYS A 144 -25.58 13.60 26.81
C LYS A 144 -24.91 14.57 27.77
N ASP A 145 -25.19 15.86 27.63
CA ASP A 145 -24.64 16.93 28.47
C ASP A 145 -23.10 16.91 28.56
N GLY A 146 -22.44 16.66 27.42
CA GLY A 146 -20.98 16.57 27.31
C GLY A 146 -20.36 15.30 27.89
N LYS A 147 -21.16 14.32 28.30
CA LYS A 147 -20.70 13.03 28.85
C LYS A 147 -21.12 11.88 27.96
N TRP A 148 -20.19 10.94 27.74
CA TRP A 148 -20.44 9.74 26.98
C TRP A 148 -21.05 8.63 27.84
N SER A 149 -22.02 7.91 27.29
CA SER A 149 -22.59 6.72 27.91
C SER A 149 -21.58 5.58 27.95
N LYS A 150 -21.87 4.53 28.74
CA LYS A 150 -21.15 3.26 28.61
C LYS A 150 -21.37 2.67 27.20
N PRO A 151 -20.38 1.96 26.63
CA PRO A 151 -20.54 1.17 25.40
C PRO A 151 -21.79 0.27 25.40
N GLN A 152 -22.62 0.41 24.37
CA GLN A 152 -23.79 -0.44 24.14
C GLN A 152 -23.61 -1.24 22.85
N ARG A 153 -23.90 -2.54 22.89
CA ARG A 153 -23.84 -3.43 21.72
C ARG A 153 -25.01 -3.12 20.78
N MET A 154 -24.76 -3.07 19.46
CA MET A 154 -25.84 -2.98 18.48
C MET A 154 -26.68 -4.28 18.43
N GLY A 155 -27.95 -4.14 18.06
CA GLY A 155 -28.90 -5.26 17.98
C GLY A 155 -28.64 -6.23 16.81
N GLY A 156 -29.43 -7.31 16.72
CA GLY A 156 -29.23 -8.39 15.74
C GLY A 156 -29.29 -7.99 14.26
N ASN A 157 -29.99 -6.89 13.93
CA ASN A 157 -30.00 -6.35 12.57
C ASN A 157 -28.61 -5.91 12.12
N VAL A 158 -27.78 -5.42 13.04
CA VAL A 158 -26.39 -5.02 12.76
C VAL A 158 -25.42 -6.11 13.20
N ASN A 159 -25.55 -6.70 14.39
CA ASN A 159 -24.66 -7.77 14.87
C ASN A 159 -25.35 -9.13 14.79
N MET A 160 -25.37 -9.73 13.60
CA MET A 160 -25.94 -11.05 13.37
C MET A 160 -25.10 -12.12 14.09
N LYS A 161 -25.76 -13.05 14.79
CA LYS A 161 -25.06 -14.10 15.54
C LYS A 161 -24.27 -15.01 14.58
N GLY A 162 -23.00 -15.25 14.89
CA GLY A 162 -22.10 -16.10 14.09
C GLY A 162 -21.40 -15.43 12.92
N TYR A 163 -21.63 -14.13 12.70
CA TYR A 163 -21.07 -13.36 11.56
C TYR A 163 -20.40 -12.08 12.04
N ASN A 164 -19.34 -11.67 11.37
CA ASN A 164 -18.62 -10.44 11.66
C ASN A 164 -19.44 -9.20 11.30
N SER A 165 -19.27 -8.13 12.08
CA SER A 165 -19.81 -6.81 11.78
C SER A 165 -18.77 -5.77 12.21
N THR A 166 -18.20 -5.06 11.24
CA THR A 166 -17.03 -4.17 11.41
C THR A 166 -17.11 -2.94 10.49
N HIS A 167 -16.11 -2.06 10.57
CA HIS A 167 -15.90 -0.89 9.72
C HIS A 167 -17.17 -0.04 9.54
N PRO A 168 -17.79 0.45 10.62
CA PRO A 168 -18.96 1.32 10.50
C PRO A 168 -18.60 2.62 9.79
N THR A 169 -19.55 3.19 9.05
CA THR A 169 -19.54 4.60 8.62
C THR A 169 -20.97 5.13 8.53
N VAL A 170 -21.15 6.44 8.61
CA VAL A 170 -22.46 7.08 8.80
C VAL A 170 -22.80 7.97 7.61
N GLY A 171 -24.05 7.89 7.17
CA GLY A 171 -24.69 8.87 6.28
C GLY A 171 -26.06 9.26 6.79
N TYR A 172 -26.80 10.06 6.01
CA TYR A 172 -28.10 10.59 6.37
C TYR A 172 -29.03 10.63 5.14
N ILE A 173 -30.29 10.27 5.37
CA ILE A 173 -31.38 10.50 4.40
C ILE A 173 -32.05 11.83 4.68
N SER A 174 -32.22 12.15 5.96
CA SER A 174 -32.82 13.39 6.44
C SER A 174 -32.34 13.69 7.86
N ASP A 175 -32.80 14.80 8.39
CA ASP A 175 -32.56 15.21 9.77
C ASP A 175 -32.97 14.22 10.85
N SER A 176 -33.87 13.31 10.51
CA SER A 176 -34.44 12.34 11.44
C SER A 176 -34.10 10.89 11.11
N VAL A 177 -33.35 10.67 10.02
CA VAL A 177 -33.06 9.33 9.51
C VAL A 177 -31.59 9.25 9.11
N SER A 178 -30.80 8.57 9.95
CA SER A 178 -29.41 8.23 9.66
C SER A 178 -29.33 6.91 8.88
N ILE A 179 -28.23 6.72 8.17
CA ILE A 179 -27.80 5.46 7.57
C ILE A 179 -26.53 5.02 8.29
N LEU A 180 -26.49 3.80 8.79
CA LEU A 180 -25.26 3.16 9.23
C LEU A 180 -24.86 2.14 8.18
N TYR A 181 -23.78 2.44 7.46
CA TYR A 181 -23.08 1.46 6.63
C TYR A 181 -22.11 0.67 7.50
N PHE A 182 -21.92 -0.62 7.20
CA PHE A 182 -21.02 -1.51 7.91
C PHE A 182 -20.64 -2.70 7.05
N VAL A 183 -19.59 -3.40 7.43
CA VAL A 183 -19.07 -4.56 6.69
C VAL A 183 -19.42 -5.86 7.41
N SER A 184 -19.87 -6.89 6.67
CA SER A 184 -20.28 -8.18 7.25
C SER A 184 -20.18 -9.34 6.24
N ASP A 185 -19.72 -10.49 6.73
CA ASP A 185 -19.72 -11.81 6.05
C ASP A 185 -21.06 -12.56 6.20
N ARG A 186 -22.15 -11.84 6.54
CA ARG A 186 -23.46 -12.45 6.76
C ARG A 186 -24.06 -13.07 5.49
N PRO A 187 -24.97 -14.05 5.61
CA PRO A 187 -25.67 -14.62 4.47
C PRO A 187 -26.49 -13.58 3.72
N GLY A 188 -26.59 -13.74 2.40
CA GLY A 188 -27.25 -12.79 1.49
C GLY A 188 -26.30 -11.78 0.88
N GLY A 189 -25.00 -11.91 1.13
CA GLY A 189 -23.93 -11.21 0.44
C GLY A 189 -23.55 -11.83 -0.92
N LEU A 190 -22.64 -11.17 -1.63
CA LEU A 190 -22.10 -11.59 -2.93
C LEU A 190 -20.80 -12.39 -2.81
N GLY A 191 -20.00 -12.15 -1.78
CA GLY A 191 -18.74 -12.83 -1.51
C GLY A 191 -18.04 -12.24 -0.28
N GLY A 192 -16.91 -12.83 0.11
CA GLY A 192 -16.01 -12.36 1.18
C GLY A 192 -16.69 -11.58 2.32
N MET A 193 -16.21 -10.35 2.53
CA MET A 193 -16.76 -9.32 3.39
C MET A 193 -17.47 -8.25 2.55
N ASP A 194 -18.78 -8.10 2.74
CA ASP A 194 -19.58 -7.15 1.97
C ASP A 194 -19.90 -5.88 2.74
N ILE A 195 -20.18 -4.79 2.03
CA ILE A 195 -20.79 -3.58 2.63
C ILE A 195 -22.32 -3.73 2.67
N TRP A 196 -22.87 -3.46 3.85
CA TRP A 196 -24.29 -3.46 4.18
C TRP A 196 -24.69 -2.10 4.76
N TYR A 197 -25.99 -1.81 4.77
CA TYR A 197 -26.51 -0.68 5.52
C TYR A 197 -27.82 -0.98 6.25
N VAL A 198 -28.06 -0.22 7.31
CA VAL A 198 -29.36 -0.09 7.97
C VAL A 198 -29.76 1.38 8.04
N THR A 199 -31.06 1.65 7.99
CA THR A 199 -31.59 2.98 8.35
C THR A 199 -31.89 3.03 9.84
N ILE A 200 -31.63 4.17 10.47
CA ILE A 200 -31.89 4.40 11.89
C ILE A 200 -32.79 5.63 12.01
N ASP A 201 -33.97 5.45 12.58
CA ASP A 201 -34.95 6.51 12.80
C ASP A 201 -35.56 6.42 14.22
N LYS A 202 -36.61 7.21 14.48
CA LYS A 202 -37.32 7.20 15.78
C LYS A 202 -37.98 5.85 16.12
N LYS A 203 -38.25 5.00 15.14
CA LYS A 203 -38.82 3.65 15.33
C LYS A 203 -37.73 2.63 15.65
N GLY A 204 -36.47 2.95 15.37
CA GLY A 204 -35.31 2.13 15.71
C GLY A 204 -34.47 1.78 14.49
N ILE A 205 -33.83 0.61 14.54
CA ILE A 205 -32.91 0.13 13.51
C ILE A 205 -33.69 -0.71 12.50
N GLY A 206 -33.65 -0.32 11.23
CA GLY A 206 -34.24 -1.04 10.11
C GLY A 206 -33.56 -2.38 9.81
N LEU A 207 -34.04 -3.06 8.76
CA LEU A 207 -33.44 -4.31 8.30
C LEU A 207 -32.14 -4.05 7.52
N PRO A 208 -31.14 -4.94 7.64
CA PRO A 208 -29.89 -4.82 6.89
C PRO A 208 -30.13 -5.05 5.39
N THR A 209 -29.52 -4.20 4.56
CA THR A 209 -29.57 -4.31 3.09
C THR A 209 -28.14 -4.33 2.56
N ASN A 210 -27.80 -5.34 1.76
CA ASN A 210 -26.51 -5.43 1.06
C ASN A 210 -26.43 -4.35 -0.03
N LEU A 211 -25.29 -3.71 -0.24
CA LEU A 211 -25.15 -2.70 -1.30
C LEU A 211 -25.25 -3.29 -2.70
N GLY A 212 -24.96 -4.59 -2.85
CA GLY A 212 -25.04 -5.33 -4.09
C GLY A 212 -24.09 -4.80 -5.16
N ILE A 213 -24.24 -5.32 -6.38
CA ILE A 213 -23.53 -4.84 -7.56
C ILE A 213 -23.98 -3.39 -7.84
N PRO A 214 -23.07 -2.48 -8.22
CA PRO A 214 -21.66 -2.73 -8.54
C PRO A 214 -20.66 -2.49 -7.39
N VAL A 215 -21.14 -2.11 -6.20
CA VAL A 215 -20.24 -1.84 -5.06
C VAL A 215 -19.68 -3.15 -4.54
N ASN A 216 -20.52 -4.09 -4.14
CA ASN A 216 -20.06 -5.39 -3.68
C ASN A 216 -19.72 -6.32 -4.86
N SER A 217 -18.80 -7.26 -4.63
CA SER A 217 -18.29 -8.21 -5.61
C SER A 217 -18.22 -9.64 -5.02
N GLN A 218 -17.50 -10.55 -5.67
CA GLN A 218 -17.26 -11.89 -5.10
C GLN A 218 -16.10 -11.89 -4.09
N ASP A 219 -15.35 -10.79 -4.03
CA ASP A 219 -14.18 -10.60 -3.18
C ASP A 219 -14.56 -9.73 -1.96
N ASP A 220 -13.58 -9.17 -1.26
CA ASP A 220 -13.79 -8.33 -0.09
C ASP A 220 -14.02 -6.86 -0.47
N GLU A 221 -15.00 -6.23 0.18
CA GLU A 221 -15.24 -4.80 0.21
C GLU A 221 -15.24 -4.29 1.66
N ILE A 222 -14.16 -3.63 2.03
CA ILE A 222 -13.88 -3.25 3.42
C ILE A 222 -13.61 -1.76 3.58
N THR A 223 -13.60 -1.31 4.83
CA THR A 223 -13.20 0.05 5.23
C THR A 223 -14.00 1.17 4.53
N PRO A 224 -15.34 1.09 4.45
CA PRO A 224 -16.13 2.12 3.80
C PRO A 224 -16.02 3.47 4.51
N PHE A 225 -15.97 4.53 3.71
CA PHE A 225 -16.12 5.92 4.12
C PHE A 225 -17.12 6.59 3.18
N TYR A 226 -18.23 7.08 3.73
CA TYR A 226 -19.27 7.72 2.93
C TYR A 226 -19.17 9.24 3.03
N ASP A 227 -18.78 9.87 1.93
CA ASP A 227 -18.88 11.31 1.76
C ASP A 227 -20.33 11.70 1.49
N GLN A 228 -21.00 12.18 2.54
CA GLN A 228 -22.38 12.65 2.48
C GLN A 228 -22.55 13.87 1.57
N SER A 229 -21.52 14.72 1.43
CA SER A 229 -21.60 15.99 0.72
C SER A 229 -21.74 15.79 -0.79
N GLU A 230 -20.92 14.89 -1.35
CA GLU A 230 -20.93 14.55 -2.78
C GLU A 230 -21.69 13.25 -3.09
N GLY A 231 -22.13 12.52 -2.06
CA GLY A 231 -22.78 11.22 -2.21
C GLY A 231 -21.84 10.20 -2.83
N VAL A 232 -20.63 10.08 -2.28
CA VAL A 232 -19.58 9.18 -2.78
C VAL A 232 -19.17 8.22 -1.67
N MET A 233 -19.20 6.92 -1.97
CA MET A 233 -18.61 5.89 -1.12
C MET A 233 -17.16 5.64 -1.56
N TYR A 234 -16.24 5.77 -0.63
CA TYR A 234 -14.88 5.27 -0.75
C TYR A 234 -14.78 3.95 0.01
N PHE A 235 -14.13 2.95 -0.57
CA PHE A 235 -13.97 1.65 0.06
C PHE A 235 -12.79 0.92 -0.55
N SER A 236 -12.25 -0.07 0.16
CA SER A 236 -11.10 -0.83 -0.30
C SER A 236 -11.54 -2.21 -0.74
N SER A 237 -10.98 -2.71 -1.84
CA SER A 237 -11.37 -3.99 -2.42
C SER A 237 -10.21 -4.70 -3.09
N ASN A 238 -10.19 -6.02 -2.93
CA ASN A 238 -9.26 -6.95 -3.58
C ASN A 238 -9.83 -7.52 -4.90
N ARG A 239 -10.87 -6.88 -5.47
CA ARG A 239 -11.44 -7.26 -6.77
C ARG A 239 -10.39 -7.30 -7.90
N PRO A 240 -10.56 -8.17 -8.90
CA PRO A 240 -9.66 -8.23 -10.06
C PRO A 240 -9.54 -6.89 -10.81
N GLY A 241 -8.31 -6.58 -11.25
CA GLY A 241 -7.98 -5.34 -11.96
C GLY A 241 -7.41 -4.22 -11.08
N GLY A 242 -7.22 -4.51 -9.79
CA GLY A 242 -6.45 -3.71 -8.83
C GLY A 242 -4.95 -3.63 -9.13
N SER A 243 -4.26 -2.67 -8.51
CA SER A 243 -2.78 -2.55 -8.56
C SER A 243 -2.14 -3.29 -7.40
N GLY A 244 -2.85 -3.45 -6.28
CA GLY A 244 -2.34 -4.03 -5.05
C GLY A 244 -3.19 -5.17 -4.50
N LYS A 245 -3.03 -5.46 -3.21
CA LYS A 245 -3.77 -6.51 -2.51
C LYS A 245 -5.20 -6.03 -2.20
N HIS A 246 -5.34 -4.83 -1.65
CA HIS A 246 -6.59 -4.08 -1.59
C HIS A 246 -6.35 -2.69 -2.15
N ASP A 247 -7.15 -2.28 -3.12
CA ASP A 247 -7.12 -0.92 -3.66
C ASP A 247 -8.33 -0.13 -3.20
N ILE A 248 -8.16 1.17 -3.02
CA ILE A 248 -9.21 2.15 -2.75
C ILE A 248 -9.97 2.46 -4.04
N TYR A 249 -11.28 2.25 -4.00
CA TYR A 249 -12.25 2.60 -5.03
C TYR A 249 -13.19 3.68 -4.54
N SER A 250 -13.75 4.44 -5.48
CA SER A 250 -14.86 5.36 -5.24
C SER A 250 -16.08 4.99 -6.07
N SER A 251 -17.28 5.16 -5.51
CA SER A 251 -18.55 4.97 -6.20
C SER A 251 -19.55 6.03 -5.77
N SER A 252 -20.06 6.82 -6.73
CA SER A 252 -21.12 7.77 -6.47
C SER A 252 -22.47 7.05 -6.34
N GLY A 253 -23.24 7.42 -5.33
CA GLY A 253 -24.53 6.82 -5.07
C GLY A 253 -24.93 6.91 -3.60
N ALA A 254 -26.03 6.24 -3.27
CA ALA A 254 -26.49 6.09 -1.90
C ALA A 254 -27.44 4.88 -1.80
N ARG A 255 -27.50 4.26 -0.61
CA ARG A 255 -28.44 3.17 -0.32
C ARG A 255 -28.28 1.99 -1.29
N ASN A 256 -29.22 1.81 -2.22
CA ASN A 256 -29.24 0.71 -3.18
C ASN A 256 -29.02 1.17 -4.64
N SER A 257 -28.53 2.39 -4.84
CA SER A 257 -28.26 2.95 -6.17
C SER A 257 -26.84 3.49 -6.24
N TRP A 258 -25.97 2.75 -6.91
CA TRP A 258 -24.54 3.03 -7.01
C TRP A 258 -24.06 2.95 -8.45
N ARG A 259 -23.14 3.86 -8.81
CA ARG A 259 -22.42 3.80 -10.08
C ARG A 259 -21.32 2.76 -10.03
N LYS A 260 -20.86 2.31 -11.19
CA LYS A 260 -19.70 1.42 -11.29
C LYS A 260 -18.51 2.05 -10.54
N PRO A 261 -17.90 1.35 -9.57
CA PRO A 261 -16.76 1.88 -8.85
C PRO A 261 -15.58 2.15 -9.77
N SER A 262 -14.85 3.22 -9.46
CA SER A 262 -13.61 3.61 -10.13
C SER A 262 -12.48 3.55 -9.13
N ARG A 263 -11.40 2.87 -9.49
CA ARG A 263 -10.19 2.81 -8.67
C ARG A 263 -9.59 4.21 -8.58
N LEU A 264 -9.19 4.64 -7.38
CA LEU A 264 -8.45 5.89 -7.25
C LEU A 264 -7.07 5.76 -7.90
N PRO A 265 -6.53 6.84 -8.49
CA PRO A 265 -5.25 6.78 -9.17
C PRO A 265 -4.10 6.69 -8.16
N GLU A 266 -2.95 6.21 -8.63
CA GLU A 266 -1.67 6.41 -7.98
C GLU A 266 -1.42 7.92 -7.75
N PRO A 267 -0.77 8.33 -6.64
CA PRO A 267 -0.20 7.50 -5.57
C PRO A 267 -1.18 7.09 -4.45
N ILE A 268 -2.51 7.25 -4.58
CA ILE A 268 -3.45 6.80 -3.53
C ILE A 268 -3.50 5.28 -3.44
N ASN A 269 -3.43 4.60 -4.58
CA ASN A 269 -3.20 3.16 -4.62
C ASN A 269 -1.74 2.84 -4.92
N SER A 270 -1.31 1.71 -4.41
CA SER A 270 0.03 1.12 -4.48
C SER A 270 -0.08 -0.36 -4.87
N VAL A 271 1.04 -1.08 -4.77
CA VAL A 271 1.06 -2.54 -5.00
C VAL A 271 0.74 -3.34 -3.72
N GLU A 272 0.56 -2.66 -2.59
CA GLU A 272 0.28 -3.27 -1.29
C GLU A 272 -1.20 -3.11 -0.90
N ASP A 273 -1.53 -3.19 0.38
CA ASP A 273 -2.87 -2.88 0.88
C ASP A 273 -3.01 -1.36 1.08
N ASP A 274 -4.01 -0.75 0.44
CA ASP A 274 -4.41 0.62 0.64
C ASP A 274 -5.83 0.64 1.20
N LEU A 275 -5.96 1.09 2.45
CA LEU A 275 -7.15 0.90 3.28
C LEU A 275 -7.61 2.20 3.95
N TYR A 276 -8.85 2.23 4.43
CA TYR A 276 -9.38 3.30 5.31
C TYR A 276 -9.24 4.73 4.76
N PHE A 277 -9.54 4.95 3.48
CA PHE A 277 -9.55 6.29 2.90
C PHE A 277 -10.60 7.19 3.58
N THR A 278 -10.19 8.37 4.04
CA THR A 278 -11.08 9.38 4.64
C THR A 278 -10.79 10.77 4.11
N LEU A 279 -11.80 11.64 4.15
CA LEU A 279 -11.69 13.08 3.89
C LEU A 279 -11.56 13.85 5.21
N ASN A 280 -10.83 14.96 5.20
CA ASN A 280 -10.74 15.83 6.37
C ASN A 280 -12.07 16.56 6.60
N CYS A 281 -12.59 16.48 7.82
CA CYS A 281 -13.77 17.24 8.24
C CYS A 281 -13.31 18.50 8.98
N THR A 282 -13.43 19.67 8.35
CA THR A 282 -12.77 20.90 8.84
C THR A 282 -13.50 21.63 9.96
N SER A 283 -14.74 21.26 10.28
CA SER A 283 -15.49 21.84 11.39
C SER A 283 -15.60 20.88 12.57
N SER A 284 -15.46 21.43 13.78
CA SER A 284 -15.65 20.71 15.06
C SER A 284 -17.11 20.28 15.27
N GLU A 285 -18.04 20.97 14.62
CA GLU A 285 -19.39 20.52 14.34
C GLU A 285 -19.36 19.81 12.98
N TYR A 286 -19.75 18.54 12.86
CA TYR A 286 -19.79 17.86 11.55
C TYR A 286 -20.91 18.45 10.69
N ASP A 287 -20.66 19.62 10.13
CA ASP A 287 -21.49 20.19 9.08
C ASP A 287 -21.06 19.51 7.78
N VAL A 288 -22.03 18.81 7.17
CA VAL A 288 -21.92 18.13 5.88
C VAL A 288 -21.45 19.08 4.77
N GLN A 289 -21.56 20.39 4.97
CA GLN A 289 -21.08 21.40 4.03
C GLN A 289 -19.58 21.74 4.14
N ASN A 290 -18.86 21.24 5.17
CA ASN A 290 -17.47 21.62 5.47
C ASN A 290 -16.47 20.44 5.37
N THR A 291 -16.78 19.44 4.55
CA THR A 291 -15.81 18.41 4.17
C THR A 291 -14.77 19.02 3.23
N ASN A 292 -13.49 18.85 3.56
CA ASN A 292 -12.40 19.28 2.69
C ASN A 292 -12.03 18.12 1.76
N HIS A 293 -12.39 18.25 0.48
CA HIS A 293 -12.07 17.28 -0.57
C HIS A 293 -10.62 17.34 -1.06
N ASN A 294 -9.82 18.28 -0.55
CA ASN A 294 -8.44 18.47 -0.98
C ASN A 294 -7.43 17.80 -0.04
N SER A 295 -7.85 17.16 1.04
CA SER A 295 -6.92 16.42 1.90
C SER A 295 -7.64 15.42 2.79
N GLY A 296 -6.89 14.42 3.24
CA GLY A 296 -7.43 13.39 4.12
C GLY A 296 -6.36 12.39 4.52
N TYR A 297 -6.80 11.23 5.01
CA TYR A 297 -5.92 10.17 5.46
C TYR A 297 -6.32 8.84 4.86
N PHE A 298 -5.39 7.90 4.88
CA PHE A 298 -5.61 6.49 4.61
C PHE A 298 -4.53 5.69 5.35
N THR A 299 -4.61 4.38 5.32
CA THR A 299 -3.55 3.53 5.85
C THR A 299 -3.01 2.59 4.80
N SER A 300 -1.73 2.27 4.88
CA SER A 300 -1.13 1.31 3.96
C SER A 300 0.10 0.63 4.56
N ASN A 301 0.42 -0.56 4.09
CA ASN A 301 1.65 -1.31 4.40
C ASN A 301 2.69 -1.15 3.27
N ARG A 302 2.79 0.05 2.69
CA ARG A 302 3.84 0.39 1.70
C ARG A 302 5.23 0.26 2.31
N SER A 303 6.24 0.27 1.45
CA SER A 303 7.63 0.00 1.84
C SER A 303 8.26 1.00 2.82
N ASP A 304 7.68 2.19 2.98
CA ASP A 304 8.06 3.18 4.00
C ASP A 304 7.29 3.05 5.33
N SER A 305 6.34 2.12 5.43
CA SER A 305 5.62 1.80 6.67
C SER A 305 6.53 1.12 7.71
N TYR A 306 6.23 1.34 8.98
CA TYR A 306 6.87 0.65 10.09
C TYR A 306 6.27 -0.75 10.29
N PHE A 307 7.07 -1.67 10.84
CA PHE A 307 6.62 -3.05 11.04
C PHE A 307 7.33 -3.76 12.21
N ILE A 308 6.66 -4.79 12.73
CA ILE A 308 7.19 -5.75 13.69
C ILE A 308 7.52 -7.03 12.94
N HIS A 309 8.81 -7.36 12.84
CA HIS A 309 9.36 -8.62 12.32
C HIS A 309 9.19 -8.96 10.81
N ASP A 310 8.22 -8.40 10.08
CA ASP A 310 8.00 -8.65 8.63
C ASP A 310 7.63 -7.34 7.88
N THR A 311 8.20 -7.10 6.69
CA THR A 311 8.09 -5.82 5.94
C THR A 311 6.67 -5.47 5.48
N SER A 312 5.70 -6.39 5.54
CA SER A 312 4.34 -6.16 5.03
C SER A 312 3.19 -6.38 6.02
N CYS A 313 3.47 -6.57 7.32
CA CYS A 313 2.40 -6.93 8.29
C CYS A 313 1.46 -5.77 8.63
N CYS A 314 1.99 -4.56 8.64
CA CYS A 314 1.52 -3.52 9.52
C CYS A 314 1.27 -2.26 8.70
N HIS A 315 0.09 -1.67 8.89
CA HIS A 315 -0.32 -0.49 8.13
C HIS A 315 0.00 0.76 8.93
N ASP A 316 0.61 1.74 8.28
CA ASP A 316 0.84 3.06 8.82
C ASP A 316 -0.20 4.04 8.28
N ILE A 317 -0.43 5.13 8.99
CA ILE A 317 -1.24 6.27 8.55
C ILE A 317 -0.44 7.11 7.57
N TYR A 318 -1.07 7.42 6.44
CA TYR A 318 -0.60 8.34 5.42
C TYR A 318 -1.60 9.48 5.28
N ARG A 319 -1.10 10.68 5.04
CA ARG A 319 -1.90 11.83 4.61
C ARG A 319 -1.87 11.91 3.09
N TRP A 320 -3.01 12.23 2.50
CA TRP A 320 -3.07 12.63 1.09
C TRP A 320 -3.53 14.08 0.96
N ASP A 321 -2.99 14.77 -0.03
CA ASP A 321 -3.31 16.14 -0.38
C ASP A 321 -3.60 16.21 -1.89
N TYR A 322 -4.69 16.86 -2.29
CA TYR A 322 -5.04 17.12 -3.69
C TYR A 322 -4.50 18.50 -4.07
N VAL A 323 -3.46 18.52 -4.90
CA VAL A 323 -2.73 19.73 -5.24
C VAL A 323 -3.09 20.16 -6.67
N VAL A 324 -3.52 21.41 -6.82
CA VAL A 324 -3.73 22.07 -8.10
C VAL A 324 -2.45 22.82 -8.47
N ILE A 325 -1.75 22.37 -9.51
CA ILE A 325 -0.56 23.06 -10.03
C ILE A 325 -1.04 24.06 -11.10
N ASP A 326 -0.95 25.35 -10.77
CA ASP A 326 -1.15 26.42 -11.74
C ASP A 326 0.03 26.45 -12.71
N THR A 327 -0.23 26.13 -13.98
CA THR A 327 0.79 26.09 -15.04
C THR A 327 1.01 27.47 -15.68
N THR A 328 0.44 28.55 -15.13
CA THR A 328 0.73 29.90 -15.62
C THR A 328 2.22 30.22 -15.43
N PRO A 329 2.94 30.66 -16.49
CA PRO A 329 4.32 31.07 -16.35
C PRO A 329 4.37 32.38 -15.56
N VAL A 330 4.57 32.28 -14.25
CA VAL A 330 4.79 33.46 -13.41
C VAL A 330 6.18 34.00 -13.71
N SER A 331 6.20 35.08 -14.49
CA SER A 331 7.35 35.98 -14.58
C SER A 331 7.53 36.68 -13.23
N SER A 332 8.34 36.14 -12.34
CA SER A 332 8.89 36.92 -11.24
C SER A 332 10.34 36.55 -10.94
N LYS A 333 11.16 37.60 -10.78
CA LYS A 333 12.56 37.56 -10.34
C LYS A 333 12.69 36.80 -9.01
N PRO A 334 13.83 36.14 -8.77
CA PRO A 334 14.02 35.34 -7.56
C PRO A 334 14.13 36.26 -6.34
N ALA A 335 13.22 36.06 -5.38
CA ALA A 335 13.41 36.51 -4.01
C ALA A 335 14.38 35.54 -3.31
N VAL A 336 15.32 36.11 -2.57
CA VAL A 336 16.35 35.41 -1.80
C VAL A 336 15.66 34.59 -0.72
N ALA A 337 15.64 33.26 -0.89
CA ALA A 337 15.20 32.33 0.15
C ALA A 337 16.34 32.12 1.15
N GLU A 338 16.03 32.28 2.43
CA GLU A 338 16.92 31.96 3.53
C GLU A 338 17.24 30.46 3.56
N ASN A 339 18.52 30.16 3.75
CA ASN A 339 19.10 28.83 3.76
C ASN A 339 18.53 27.94 4.87
N LYS A 340 17.61 27.03 4.51
CA LYS A 340 17.57 25.68 5.09
C LYS A 340 18.27 24.73 4.13
N PRO A 341 19.10 23.77 4.59
CA PRO A 341 19.68 22.80 3.69
C PRO A 341 18.55 21.97 3.09
N ALA A 342 18.37 22.06 1.77
CA ALA A 342 17.43 21.26 1.03
C ALA A 342 17.72 19.79 1.28
N GLU A 343 16.73 19.07 1.80
CA GLU A 343 16.74 17.61 1.82
C GLU A 343 16.91 17.13 0.38
N ASP A 344 17.85 16.22 0.15
CA ASP A 344 18.41 15.97 -1.17
C ASP A 344 17.42 15.20 -2.06
N THR A 345 16.57 15.92 -2.79
CA THR A 345 15.43 15.41 -3.57
C THR A 345 15.81 14.67 -4.87
N CYS A 346 17.11 14.49 -5.18
CA CYS A 346 17.52 13.83 -6.42
C CYS A 346 17.23 12.32 -6.40
N PRO A 347 16.41 11.78 -7.33
CA PRO A 347 16.22 10.32 -7.45
C PRO A 347 17.55 9.59 -7.64
N CYS A 348 18.49 10.18 -8.39
CA CYS A 348 19.86 9.71 -8.55
C CYS A 348 20.66 9.45 -7.27
N LYS A 349 20.51 10.30 -6.26
CA LYS A 349 21.22 10.17 -4.99
C LYS A 349 20.51 9.18 -4.09
N GLN A 350 19.18 9.12 -4.15
CA GLN A 350 18.39 8.10 -3.48
C GLN A 350 18.74 6.71 -4.05
N ALA A 351 18.80 6.54 -5.37
CA ALA A 351 19.18 5.29 -6.02
C ALA A 351 20.59 4.83 -5.61
N ARG A 352 21.56 5.75 -5.52
CA ARG A 352 22.91 5.45 -5.01
C ARG A 352 22.93 5.01 -3.55
N ARG A 353 22.06 5.56 -2.69
CA ARG A 353 21.97 5.17 -1.26
C ARG A 353 21.41 3.75 -1.09
N LEU A 354 20.68 3.24 -2.08
CA LEU A 354 20.21 1.85 -2.07
C LEU A 354 21.33 0.86 -2.42
N LEU A 355 22.51 1.30 -2.86
CA LEU A 355 23.57 0.38 -3.21
C LEU A 355 24.42 -0.04 -2.00
N PRO A 356 24.93 -1.29 -1.96
CA PRO A 356 24.64 -2.37 -2.91
C PRO A 356 23.24 -2.98 -2.70
N ILE A 357 22.67 -3.54 -3.76
CA ILE A 357 21.42 -4.32 -3.71
C ILE A 357 21.77 -5.77 -4.01
N LYS A 358 21.47 -6.70 -3.09
CA LYS A 358 21.84 -8.12 -3.19
C LYS A 358 20.62 -8.99 -3.49
N LEU A 359 20.61 -9.65 -4.63
CA LEU A 359 19.44 -10.37 -5.15
C LEU A 359 19.75 -11.85 -5.25
N PHE A 360 19.03 -12.67 -4.48
CA PHE A 360 19.42 -14.05 -4.19
C PHE A 360 18.65 -15.08 -5.02
N PHE A 361 19.25 -16.25 -5.17
CA PHE A 361 18.72 -17.36 -5.97
C PHE A 361 18.86 -18.67 -5.22
N HIS A 362 17.95 -19.61 -5.52
CA HIS A 362 18.21 -20.99 -5.19
C HIS A 362 19.44 -21.54 -5.93
N ASN A 363 19.93 -22.69 -5.45
CA ASN A 363 20.98 -23.42 -6.12
C ASN A 363 20.65 -23.69 -7.58
N ASP A 364 21.66 -23.53 -8.43
CA ASP A 364 21.58 -23.86 -9.86
C ASP A 364 20.49 -23.10 -10.65
N GLU A 365 19.87 -22.07 -10.07
CA GLU A 365 18.86 -21.25 -10.74
C GLU A 365 19.44 -19.91 -11.25
N PRO A 366 18.94 -19.37 -12.38
CA PRO A 366 17.85 -19.91 -13.22
C PRO A 366 18.31 -20.97 -14.24
N ASN A 367 17.34 -21.76 -14.71
CA ASN A 367 17.50 -22.84 -15.69
C ASN A 367 18.58 -23.85 -15.25
N PRO A 368 18.25 -24.75 -14.30
CA PRO A 368 19.20 -25.68 -13.73
C PRO A 368 19.74 -26.66 -14.76
N ARG A 369 20.99 -27.10 -14.53
CA ARG A 369 21.73 -28.07 -15.35
C ARG A 369 21.89 -27.66 -16.81
N CYS A 370 22.06 -26.37 -17.07
CA CYS A 370 22.24 -25.83 -18.41
C CYS A 370 23.56 -25.05 -18.57
N GLN A 371 24.11 -25.00 -19.78
CA GLN A 371 25.31 -24.22 -20.14
C GLN A 371 24.98 -22.85 -20.77
N ASP A 372 23.70 -22.53 -20.97
CA ASP A 372 23.27 -21.27 -21.55
C ASP A 372 23.77 -20.07 -20.74
N THR A 373 23.98 -18.93 -21.39
CA THR A 373 24.41 -17.69 -20.71
C THR A 373 23.28 -16.69 -20.51
N THR A 374 22.08 -17.03 -21.00
CA THR A 374 20.88 -16.21 -20.95
C THR A 374 19.71 -17.01 -20.40
N THR A 375 18.63 -16.30 -20.07
CA THR A 375 17.35 -16.89 -19.65
C THR A 375 16.22 -15.99 -20.16
N SER A 376 15.02 -16.55 -20.27
CA SER A 376 13.78 -15.79 -20.48
C SER A 376 13.14 -15.33 -19.18
N LEU A 377 13.62 -15.79 -18.02
CA LEU A 377 13.02 -15.45 -16.73
C LEU A 377 13.41 -14.05 -16.29
N THR A 378 12.51 -13.39 -15.57
CA THR A 378 12.79 -12.15 -14.83
C THR A 378 13.27 -12.47 -13.41
N TYR A 379 13.84 -11.47 -12.72
CA TYR A 379 14.29 -11.69 -11.34
C TYR A 379 13.11 -12.02 -10.42
N PHE A 380 11.98 -11.31 -10.51
CA PHE A 380 10.85 -11.57 -9.63
C PHE A 380 10.24 -12.95 -9.83
N GLN A 381 10.30 -13.53 -11.04
CA GLN A 381 9.91 -14.93 -11.25
C GLN A 381 10.82 -15.90 -10.48
N THR A 382 12.13 -15.68 -10.52
CA THR A 382 13.11 -16.51 -9.77
C THR A 382 13.09 -16.26 -8.26
N TYR A 383 12.78 -15.04 -7.84
CA TYR A 383 12.59 -14.67 -6.44
C TYR A 383 11.36 -15.37 -5.87
N ASN A 384 10.23 -15.32 -6.58
CA ASN A 384 9.00 -15.97 -6.15
C ASN A 384 9.19 -17.49 -6.01
N SER A 385 9.85 -18.14 -6.98
CA SER A 385 10.18 -19.57 -6.86
C SER A 385 11.10 -19.85 -5.66
N TYR A 386 12.09 -18.97 -5.43
CA TYR A 386 13.02 -19.14 -4.32
C TYR A 386 12.35 -18.95 -2.95
N MET A 387 11.44 -17.98 -2.80
CA MET A 387 10.68 -17.75 -1.56
C MET A 387 9.79 -18.94 -1.20
N PHE A 388 9.21 -19.63 -2.20
CA PHE A 388 8.49 -20.90 -1.95
C PHE A 388 9.38 -22.01 -1.37
N MET A 389 10.70 -21.93 -1.54
CA MET A 389 11.64 -22.89 -0.96
C MET A 389 11.94 -22.65 0.52
N ARG A 390 11.48 -21.54 1.13
CA ARG A 390 11.70 -21.25 2.56
C ARG A 390 11.32 -22.43 3.45
N LYS A 391 10.17 -23.07 3.18
CA LYS A 391 9.73 -24.27 3.89
C LYS A 391 10.72 -25.43 3.73
N THR A 392 11.19 -25.69 2.51
CA THR A 392 12.18 -26.74 2.25
C THR A 392 13.50 -26.46 2.98
N TYR A 393 14.02 -25.23 2.94
CA TYR A 393 15.24 -24.89 3.66
C TYR A 393 15.10 -25.12 5.17
N ARG A 394 13.93 -24.78 5.74
CA ARG A 394 13.62 -25.01 7.15
C ARG A 394 13.58 -26.51 7.49
N GLU A 395 12.87 -27.30 6.68
CA GLU A 395 12.75 -28.76 6.88
C GLU A 395 14.11 -29.46 6.81
N ARG A 396 15.01 -29.02 5.93
CA ARG A 396 16.37 -29.58 5.82
C ARG A 396 17.19 -29.37 7.09
N GLN A 397 16.93 -28.33 7.89
CA GLN A 397 17.65 -28.12 9.16
C GLN A 397 17.38 -29.25 10.18
N ASN A 398 16.29 -30.01 10.03
CA ASN A 398 16.03 -31.18 10.89
C ASN A 398 17.08 -32.30 10.74
N GLU A 399 17.91 -32.26 9.68
CA GLU A 399 19.05 -33.18 9.49
C GLU A 399 20.21 -32.88 10.46
N ILE A 400 20.28 -31.67 11.05
CA ILE A 400 21.26 -31.33 12.09
C ILE A 400 20.89 -32.10 13.35
N ALA A 401 21.82 -32.89 13.90
CA ALA A 401 21.55 -33.72 15.09
C ALA A 401 21.50 -32.91 16.39
N ASP A 402 22.43 -31.97 16.56
CA ASP A 402 22.50 -31.11 17.75
C ASP A 402 21.34 -30.10 17.74
N SER A 403 20.57 -30.05 18.83
CA SER A 403 19.39 -29.18 18.92
C SER A 403 19.76 -27.70 18.96
N THR A 404 20.87 -27.35 19.61
CA THR A 404 21.30 -25.96 19.74
C THR A 404 21.78 -25.42 18.39
N GLU A 405 22.58 -26.21 17.69
CA GLU A 405 23.02 -25.90 16.32
C GLU A 405 21.84 -25.78 15.35
N ARG A 406 20.86 -26.67 15.47
CA ARG A 406 19.63 -26.61 14.68
C ARG A 406 18.85 -25.33 14.93
N ASP A 407 18.63 -24.96 16.18
CA ASP A 407 17.87 -23.76 16.54
C ASP A 407 18.59 -22.48 16.08
N MET A 408 19.92 -22.44 16.20
CA MET A 408 20.73 -21.34 15.65
C MET A 408 20.63 -21.27 14.12
N SER A 409 20.75 -22.41 13.42
CA SER A 409 20.63 -22.45 11.97
C SER A 409 19.25 -21.98 11.49
N LEU A 410 18.18 -22.40 12.18
CA LEU A 410 16.82 -21.94 11.91
C LEU A 410 16.68 -20.42 12.09
N ALA A 411 17.20 -19.85 13.17
CA ALA A 411 17.16 -18.41 13.40
C ALA A 411 17.93 -17.63 12.32
N MET A 412 19.12 -18.10 11.93
CA MET A 412 19.89 -17.51 10.83
C MET A 412 19.15 -17.62 9.49
N LEU A 413 18.48 -18.74 9.23
CA LEU A 413 17.72 -18.97 8.02
C LEU A 413 16.53 -18.00 7.90
N GLU A 414 15.76 -17.83 8.98
CA GLU A 414 14.64 -16.89 8.99
C GLU A 414 15.13 -15.44 8.78
N SER A 415 16.23 -15.05 9.44
CA SER A 415 16.88 -13.75 9.21
C SER A 415 17.36 -13.58 7.76
N PHE A 416 17.94 -14.63 7.17
CA PHE A 416 18.40 -14.61 5.78
C PHE A 416 17.25 -14.47 4.79
N PHE A 417 16.13 -15.19 4.94
CA PHE A 417 14.98 -15.00 4.06
C PHE A 417 14.33 -13.62 4.22
N GLY A 418 14.40 -13.01 5.42
CA GLY A 418 14.08 -11.60 5.61
C GLY A 418 15.00 -10.67 4.79
N GLU A 419 16.31 -10.93 4.75
CA GLU A 419 17.25 -10.20 3.89
C GLU A 419 16.93 -10.39 2.40
N VAL A 420 16.53 -11.60 1.97
CA VAL A 420 16.14 -11.89 0.59
C VAL A 420 14.93 -11.07 0.17
N GLN A 421 13.89 -11.03 1.00
CA GLN A 421 12.69 -10.23 0.79
C GLN A 421 13.00 -8.73 0.78
N TYR A 422 13.69 -8.23 1.80
CA TYR A 422 14.10 -6.82 1.91
C TYR A 422 14.87 -6.34 0.68
N ASN A 423 15.84 -7.12 0.17
CA ASN A 423 16.59 -6.69 -1.01
C ASN A 423 15.78 -6.77 -2.30
N SER A 424 14.77 -7.66 -2.38
CA SER A 424 13.82 -7.72 -3.50
C SER A 424 12.99 -6.44 -3.58
N GLU A 425 12.42 -6.00 -2.45
CA GLU A 425 11.68 -4.74 -2.33
C GLU A 425 12.57 -3.52 -2.60
N LYS A 426 13.80 -3.53 -2.06
CA LYS A 426 14.83 -2.52 -2.32
C LYS A 426 15.15 -2.40 -3.81
N PHE A 427 15.18 -3.52 -4.54
CA PHE A 427 15.38 -3.54 -5.99
C PHE A 427 14.18 -2.97 -6.73
N GLU A 428 12.96 -3.32 -6.32
CA GLU A 428 11.75 -2.76 -6.91
C GLU A 428 11.70 -1.22 -6.77
N HIS A 429 11.97 -0.70 -5.58
CA HIS A 429 12.06 0.74 -5.35
C HIS A 429 13.17 1.39 -6.21
N PHE A 430 14.32 0.72 -6.33
CA PHE A 430 15.41 1.17 -7.19
C PHE A 430 15.01 1.27 -8.67
N ILE A 431 14.19 0.36 -9.20
CA ILE A 431 13.68 0.43 -10.59
C ILE A 431 12.86 1.69 -10.81
N HIS A 432 12.06 2.11 -9.83
CA HIS A 432 11.26 3.34 -9.92
C HIS A 432 12.14 4.59 -9.93
N LEU A 433 13.13 4.68 -9.05
CA LEU A 433 14.09 5.79 -9.02
C LEU A 433 14.90 5.87 -10.33
N LEU A 434 15.30 4.71 -10.87
CA LEU A 434 15.95 4.62 -12.18
C LEU A 434 15.04 5.15 -13.30
N ALA A 435 13.76 4.77 -13.30
CA ALA A 435 12.79 5.28 -14.27
C ALA A 435 12.66 6.81 -14.20
N GLN A 436 12.59 7.37 -13.00
CA GLN A 436 12.52 8.82 -12.81
C GLN A 436 13.78 9.54 -13.33
N ASP A 437 14.96 8.99 -13.07
CA ASP A 437 16.20 9.57 -13.57
C ASP A 437 16.28 9.56 -15.10
N ILE A 438 15.89 8.45 -15.74
CA ILE A 438 15.83 8.37 -17.20
C ILE A 438 14.80 9.37 -17.74
N LEU A 439 13.61 9.47 -17.13
CA LEU A 439 12.59 10.43 -17.55
C LEU A 439 13.10 11.87 -17.46
N ASN A 440 13.94 12.17 -16.47
CA ASN A 440 14.60 13.47 -16.29
C ASN A 440 15.80 13.70 -17.21
N GLY A 441 15.95 12.92 -18.29
CA GLY A 441 17.00 13.12 -19.29
C GLY A 441 18.37 12.52 -18.92
N ARG A 442 18.50 11.79 -17.80
CA ARG A 442 19.83 11.35 -17.33
C ARG A 442 20.34 10.11 -18.04
N HIS A 443 21.64 10.11 -18.30
CA HIS A 443 22.34 8.93 -18.79
C HIS A 443 22.84 8.13 -17.59
N VAL A 444 22.25 6.96 -17.34
CA VAL A 444 22.57 6.10 -16.20
C VAL A 444 23.37 4.87 -16.64
N VAL A 445 24.42 4.54 -15.89
CA VAL A 445 25.23 3.33 -16.06
C VAL A 445 25.15 2.50 -14.78
N LEU A 446 24.56 1.31 -14.89
CA LEU A 446 24.51 0.33 -13.80
C LEU A 446 25.71 -0.61 -13.88
N THR A 447 26.32 -0.91 -12.73
CA THR A 447 27.31 -1.99 -12.63
C THR A 447 26.71 -3.15 -11.87
N VAL A 448 26.64 -4.33 -12.49
CA VAL A 448 25.96 -5.52 -11.97
C VAL A 448 26.93 -6.69 -11.91
N GLY A 449 27.19 -7.20 -10.71
CA GLY A 449 28.01 -8.38 -10.44
C GLY A 449 27.14 -9.63 -10.27
N GLY A 450 27.56 -10.77 -10.83
CA GLY A 450 26.88 -12.05 -10.66
C GLY A 450 27.77 -13.06 -9.95
N TYR A 451 27.21 -13.79 -8.98
CA TYR A 451 27.94 -14.67 -8.07
C TYR A 451 27.31 -16.07 -8.05
N ALA A 452 28.09 -17.09 -7.69
CA ALA A 452 27.64 -18.46 -7.51
C ALA A 452 28.42 -19.16 -6.38
N SER A 453 27.77 -20.12 -5.72
CA SER A 453 28.44 -20.98 -4.73
C SER A 453 29.43 -21.94 -5.42
N PRO A 454 30.45 -22.46 -4.70
CA PRO A 454 31.51 -23.28 -5.28
C PRO A 454 31.10 -24.74 -5.58
N LEU A 455 29.80 -25.03 -5.70
CA LEU A 455 29.28 -26.40 -5.87
C LEU A 455 29.59 -27.01 -7.24
N HIS A 456 29.65 -26.18 -8.29
CA HIS A 456 29.98 -26.61 -9.65
C HIS A 456 31.36 -26.11 -10.08
N ASN A 457 31.84 -26.59 -11.24
CA ASN A 457 33.12 -26.13 -11.79
C ASN A 457 33.07 -24.64 -12.17
N SER A 458 34.25 -24.01 -12.25
CA SER A 458 34.38 -22.56 -12.47
C SER A 458 33.69 -22.07 -13.75
N ALA A 459 33.84 -22.78 -14.87
CA ALA A 459 33.22 -22.40 -16.14
C ALA A 459 31.69 -22.41 -16.05
N TYR A 460 31.13 -23.42 -15.39
CA TYR A 460 29.70 -23.52 -15.14
C TYR A 460 29.19 -22.36 -14.28
N ASN A 461 29.87 -22.07 -13.17
CA ASN A 461 29.50 -20.99 -12.26
C ASN A 461 29.52 -19.62 -12.95
N VAL A 462 30.48 -19.37 -13.84
CA VAL A 462 30.50 -18.14 -14.65
C VAL A 462 29.29 -18.05 -15.57
N ASN A 463 28.90 -19.15 -16.23
CA ASN A 463 27.71 -19.17 -17.09
C ASN A 463 26.42 -18.98 -16.28
N LEU A 464 26.32 -19.62 -15.11
CA LEU A 464 25.20 -19.42 -14.18
C LEU A 464 25.10 -17.95 -13.72
N SER A 465 26.21 -17.31 -13.38
CA SER A 465 26.24 -15.89 -13.04
C SER A 465 25.79 -15.00 -14.21
N LYS A 466 26.11 -15.34 -15.46
CA LYS A 466 25.59 -14.62 -16.64
C LYS A 466 24.07 -14.76 -16.77
N ARG A 467 23.53 -15.97 -16.57
CA ARG A 467 22.07 -16.20 -16.60
C ARG A 467 21.36 -15.41 -15.51
N ARG A 468 21.91 -15.37 -14.29
CA ARG A 468 21.42 -14.54 -13.20
C ARG A 468 21.40 -13.07 -13.62
N ILE A 469 22.51 -12.50 -14.10
CA ILE A 469 22.53 -11.11 -14.58
C ILE A 469 21.46 -10.86 -15.66
N ALA A 470 21.21 -11.84 -16.54
CA ALA A 470 20.17 -11.72 -17.55
C ALA A 470 18.76 -11.58 -16.95
N THR A 471 18.46 -12.13 -15.77
CA THR A 471 17.14 -11.94 -15.12
C THR A 471 16.89 -10.49 -14.74
N ILE A 472 17.93 -9.74 -14.35
CA ILE A 472 17.85 -8.30 -14.05
C ILE A 472 17.60 -7.50 -15.33
N VAL A 473 18.29 -7.87 -16.41
CA VAL A 473 18.08 -7.23 -17.72
C VAL A 473 16.66 -7.44 -18.20
N ASN A 474 16.12 -8.66 -18.07
CA ASN A 474 14.74 -8.98 -18.41
C ASN A 474 13.77 -8.25 -17.48
N GLN A 475 14.04 -8.21 -16.17
CA GLN A 475 13.23 -7.49 -15.19
C GLN A 475 13.09 -6.01 -15.59
N LEU A 476 14.19 -5.33 -15.89
CA LEU A 476 14.15 -3.92 -16.29
C LEU A 476 13.41 -3.69 -17.61
N LYS A 477 13.42 -4.66 -18.52
CA LYS A 477 12.70 -4.59 -19.80
C LYS A 477 11.20 -4.81 -19.69
N GLU A 478 10.78 -5.69 -18.78
CA GLU A 478 9.40 -6.18 -18.72
C GLU A 478 8.59 -5.60 -17.57
N TYR A 479 9.25 -5.12 -16.51
CA TYR A 479 8.61 -4.61 -15.29
C TYR A 479 7.56 -3.55 -15.61
N ASN A 480 6.37 -3.71 -15.01
CA ASN A 480 5.20 -2.86 -15.19
C ASN A 480 4.90 -2.55 -16.67
N GLY A 481 4.80 -3.61 -17.49
CA GLY A 481 4.53 -3.50 -18.93
C GLY A 481 5.66 -2.83 -19.72
N GLY A 482 6.89 -2.99 -19.27
CA GLY A 482 8.08 -2.34 -19.85
C GLY A 482 8.16 -0.85 -19.59
N MET A 483 7.95 -0.45 -18.33
CA MET A 483 8.03 0.93 -17.86
C MET A 483 9.33 1.64 -18.31
N ILE A 484 10.50 1.04 -18.06
CA ILE A 484 11.79 1.65 -18.41
C ILE A 484 11.91 1.90 -19.92
N ARG A 485 11.47 0.94 -20.75
CA ARG A 485 11.45 1.11 -22.21
C ARG A 485 10.57 2.29 -22.60
N ARG A 486 9.33 2.35 -22.08
CA ARG A 486 8.37 3.42 -22.39
C ARG A 486 8.87 4.81 -21.98
N VAL A 487 9.62 4.88 -20.88
CA VAL A 487 10.26 6.11 -20.41
C VAL A 487 11.40 6.52 -21.35
N MET A 488 12.26 5.59 -21.77
CA MET A 488 13.36 5.86 -22.71
C MET A 488 12.89 6.27 -24.12
N GLU A 489 11.63 5.99 -24.47
CA GLU A 489 11.02 6.37 -25.74
C GLU A 489 10.43 7.80 -25.71
N GLN A 490 10.38 8.48 -24.56
CA GLN A 490 9.86 9.83 -24.45
C GLN A 490 10.83 10.88 -25.02
N PRO A 491 10.34 11.95 -25.66
CA PRO A 491 11.20 13.05 -26.09
C PRO A 491 11.98 13.66 -24.91
N GLY A 492 13.30 13.73 -25.03
CA GLY A 492 14.17 14.32 -24.00
C GLY A 492 14.53 13.39 -22.84
N SER A 493 14.10 12.11 -22.85
CA SER A 493 14.54 11.13 -21.87
C SER A 493 16.00 10.72 -22.07
N GLY A 494 16.64 10.28 -20.99
CA GLY A 494 18.02 9.80 -20.99
C GLY A 494 18.14 8.32 -21.39
N THR A 495 19.26 7.70 -21.04
CA THR A 495 19.58 6.32 -21.47
C THR A 495 20.02 5.44 -20.30
N LEU A 496 19.89 4.12 -20.48
CA LEU A 496 20.36 3.12 -19.54
C LEU A 496 21.41 2.20 -20.16
N GLU A 497 22.60 2.13 -19.55
CA GLU A 497 23.64 1.15 -19.84
C GLU A 497 23.81 0.19 -18.65
N ILE A 498 24.06 -1.09 -18.91
CA ILE A 498 24.30 -2.11 -17.87
C ILE A 498 25.66 -2.78 -18.11
N LYS A 499 26.63 -2.49 -17.25
CA LYS A 499 27.93 -3.18 -17.18
C LYS A 499 27.78 -4.47 -16.37
N ARG A 500 28.21 -5.60 -16.93
CA ARG A 500 27.97 -6.95 -16.40
C ARG A 500 29.28 -7.61 -16.02
N THR A 501 29.39 -8.10 -14.79
CA THR A 501 30.59 -8.77 -14.27
C THR A 501 30.23 -10.14 -13.67
N PRO A 502 30.35 -11.25 -14.43
CA PRO A 502 30.04 -12.59 -13.92
C PRO A 502 31.26 -13.17 -13.17
N PHE A 503 31.29 -13.02 -11.85
CA PHE A 503 32.35 -13.55 -10.99
C PHE A 503 32.30 -15.07 -10.82
N GLY A 504 31.14 -15.70 -11.03
CA GLY A 504 30.99 -17.12 -10.73
C GLY A 504 31.26 -17.37 -9.25
N SER A 505 32.06 -18.40 -8.95
CA SER A 505 32.44 -18.74 -7.57
C SER A 505 33.83 -18.24 -7.16
N SER A 506 34.46 -17.35 -7.94
CA SER A 506 35.84 -16.91 -7.65
C SER A 506 35.97 -16.08 -6.37
N THR A 507 34.87 -15.51 -5.90
CA THR A 507 34.80 -14.69 -4.68
C THR A 507 34.23 -15.45 -3.48
N ALA A 508 33.83 -16.71 -3.65
CA ALA A 508 33.24 -17.49 -2.57
C ALA A 508 34.28 -17.74 -1.47
N PRO A 509 33.92 -17.57 -0.18
CA PRO A 509 34.80 -17.92 0.94
C PRO A 509 35.21 -19.41 0.91
N LYS A 510 36.43 -19.71 1.39
CA LYS A 510 37.02 -21.07 1.32
C LYS A 510 36.29 -22.08 2.21
N ASP A 511 35.60 -21.60 3.21
CA ASP A 511 34.81 -22.34 4.20
C ASP A 511 33.39 -22.67 3.71
N VAL A 512 32.92 -22.08 2.60
CA VAL A 512 31.65 -22.47 1.97
C VAL A 512 31.79 -23.84 1.31
N SER A 513 30.97 -24.81 1.74
CA SER A 513 31.02 -26.18 1.25
C SER A 513 30.76 -26.28 -0.25
N SER A 514 31.63 -27.02 -0.95
CA SER A 514 31.52 -27.40 -2.37
C SER A 514 31.07 -28.85 -2.56
N SER A 515 30.75 -29.55 -1.46
CA SER A 515 30.47 -30.99 -1.50
C SER A 515 29.05 -31.28 -1.97
N ALA A 516 28.91 -31.82 -3.18
CA ALA A 516 27.62 -32.31 -3.69
C ALA A 516 26.99 -33.44 -2.86
N LYS A 517 27.79 -34.12 -2.01
CA LYS A 517 27.32 -35.17 -1.10
C LYS A 517 26.74 -34.60 0.21
N ASP A 518 27.06 -33.36 0.53
CA ASP A 518 26.64 -32.66 1.74
C ASP A 518 25.80 -31.44 1.35
N GLN A 519 24.57 -31.72 0.93
CA GLN A 519 23.65 -30.68 0.45
C GLN A 519 23.13 -29.79 1.58
N LEU A 520 23.12 -30.28 2.82
CA LEU A 520 22.74 -29.45 3.97
C LEU A 520 23.66 -28.22 4.05
N HIS A 521 24.98 -28.41 3.99
CA HIS A 521 25.93 -27.31 4.09
C HIS A 521 26.22 -26.64 2.74
N SER A 522 26.18 -27.36 1.62
CA SER A 522 26.53 -26.80 0.29
C SER A 522 25.36 -26.17 -0.46
N VAL A 523 24.11 -26.44 -0.04
CA VAL A 523 22.90 -25.91 -0.67
C VAL A 523 21.99 -25.21 0.33
N TYR A 524 21.68 -25.83 1.47
CA TYR A 524 20.63 -25.37 2.38
C TYR A 524 21.13 -24.55 3.58
N SER A 525 22.43 -24.29 3.68
CA SER A 525 23.00 -23.35 4.65
C SER A 525 22.85 -21.91 4.20
N VAL A 526 22.83 -20.99 5.17
CA VAL A 526 22.85 -19.54 4.92
C VAL A 526 24.14 -19.13 4.21
N ASP A 527 25.29 -19.70 4.58
CA ASP A 527 26.58 -19.38 3.98
C ASP A 527 26.62 -19.72 2.48
N ALA A 528 26.14 -20.92 2.10
CA ALA A 528 26.03 -21.28 0.70
C ALA A 528 24.98 -20.44 -0.05
N ALA A 529 23.89 -20.05 0.63
CA ALA A 529 22.86 -19.21 0.04
C ALA A 529 23.32 -17.79 -0.25
N ARG A 530 24.11 -17.19 0.63
CA ARG A 530 24.67 -15.85 0.43
C ARG A 530 25.56 -15.77 -0.81
N GLU A 531 26.22 -16.85 -1.22
CA GLU A 531 27.05 -16.87 -2.44
C GLU A 531 26.26 -16.96 -3.75
N ARG A 532 24.95 -17.20 -3.69
CA ARG A 532 24.08 -17.32 -4.88
C ARG A 532 23.29 -16.04 -5.09
N ARG A 533 23.96 -15.03 -5.63
CA ARG A 533 23.36 -13.70 -5.76
C ARG A 533 23.78 -12.92 -7.00
N ILE A 534 23.08 -11.84 -7.24
CA ILE A 534 23.51 -10.70 -8.04
C ILE A 534 23.71 -9.52 -7.08
N GLU A 535 24.66 -8.65 -7.40
CA GLU A 535 24.78 -7.36 -6.73
C GLU A 535 24.70 -6.23 -7.75
N ILE A 536 23.83 -5.25 -7.49
CA ILE A 536 23.93 -3.94 -8.14
C ILE A 536 24.96 -3.15 -7.34
N LEU A 537 26.14 -2.96 -7.94
CA LEU A 537 27.34 -2.43 -7.30
C LEU A 537 27.51 -0.92 -7.51
N GLY A 538 27.02 -0.41 -8.64
CA GLY A 538 27.26 0.98 -9.06
C GLY A 538 26.07 1.57 -9.79
N TYR A 539 25.89 2.87 -9.58
CA TYR A 539 24.88 3.72 -10.23
C TYR A 539 25.56 5.05 -10.56
N ASP A 540 26.15 5.11 -11.76
CA ASP A 540 26.75 6.33 -12.28
C ASP A 540 25.74 7.05 -13.16
N TYR A 541 25.72 8.39 -13.10
CA TYR A 541 24.80 9.20 -13.88
C TYR A 541 25.48 10.47 -14.41
N ARG A 542 25.00 10.97 -15.54
CA ARG A 542 25.40 12.25 -16.15
C ARG A 542 24.19 13.06 -16.59
#